data_AF-A0A433QNM9-F1
#
_entry.id   AF-A0A433QNM9-F1
#
_cell.length_a   1.000
_cell.length_b   1.000
_cell.length_c   1.000
_cell.angle_alpha   90.00
_cell.angle_beta   90.00
_cell.angle_gamma   90.00
#
_symmetry.space_group_name_H-M   'P 1'
#
loop_
_entity.id
_entity.type
_entity.pdbx_description
1 polymer ?
#
loop_
_entity_poly.entity_id
_entity_poly.type
_entity_poly.pdbx_seq_one_letter_code
_entity_poly.pdbx_strand_id
1 'polypeptide(L)'
;MNSTTTLSTSPTSYGVGTLVGIWTGLCFSVISCGVVGWKACIDYSPLRVSSFVVGLVSCIGLSVVNYLRLDSYIPETVFHVYKVVSMLLFNNLIMVVTFWVAARLYEPGPMPKNRLYKFSISMVVLMNIMAGASLIFGQGLQLTNVGTDMYTGAAVVALTAGTAIFVYAFYPVFRLKGMNEKPSSAMPIGVWYLTGVAILFILGLIPNGIAMAYPLETHRAIELNLTTATIFLRYCNSQYPLLAIALPRH
;
A
#
# COMPACT_ATOMS: atom_id res chain seq x y z
N MET A 1 35.74 -22.28 -21.17
CA MET A 1 34.42 -22.94 -21.09
C MET A 1 33.83 -22.62 -19.73
N ASN A 2 33.01 -21.57 -19.63
CA ASN A 2 32.31 -21.23 -18.39
C ASN A 2 30.97 -21.97 -18.40
N SER A 3 30.88 -23.03 -17.60
CA SER A 3 29.64 -23.74 -17.36
C SER A 3 28.72 -22.85 -16.53
N THR A 4 27.83 -22.12 -17.20
CA THR A 4 26.66 -21.54 -16.56
C THR A 4 25.75 -22.69 -16.18
N THR A 5 25.89 -23.18 -14.96
CA THR A 5 24.85 -23.95 -14.29
C THR A 5 23.65 -23.02 -14.13
N THR A 6 22.76 -23.00 -15.12
CA THR A 6 21.37 -22.64 -14.90
C THR A 6 20.88 -23.56 -13.80
N LEU A 7 20.74 -23.04 -12.59
CA LEU A 7 20.02 -23.71 -11.51
C LEU A 7 18.64 -24.02 -12.08
N SER A 8 18.45 -25.25 -12.51
CA SER A 8 17.14 -25.81 -12.79
C SER A 8 16.40 -25.76 -11.47
N THR A 9 15.60 -24.69 -11.28
CA THR A 9 14.65 -24.59 -10.19
C THR A 9 13.54 -25.60 -10.48
N SER A 10 13.80 -26.86 -10.18
CA SER A 10 12.76 -27.87 -9.98
C SER A 10 11.66 -27.25 -9.11
N PRO A 11 10.37 -27.51 -9.39
CA PRO A 11 9.29 -26.94 -8.61
C PRO A 11 9.45 -27.41 -7.16
N THR A 12 9.94 -26.51 -6.29
CA THR A 12 9.92 -26.74 -4.85
C THR A 12 8.46 -26.96 -4.49
N SER A 13 8.12 -28.19 -4.08
CA SER A 13 6.79 -28.54 -3.62
C SER A 13 6.33 -27.52 -2.57
N TYR A 14 5.43 -26.64 -2.94
CA TYR A 14 4.84 -25.66 -2.04
C TYR A 14 3.71 -26.34 -1.27
N GLY A 15 3.67 -26.12 0.05
CA GLY A 15 2.62 -26.67 0.88
C GLY A 15 1.24 -26.19 0.43
N VAL A 16 0.23 -27.07 0.54
CA VAL A 16 -1.16 -26.79 0.15
C VAL A 16 -1.67 -25.45 0.71
N GLY A 17 -1.25 -25.07 1.92
CA GLY A 17 -1.60 -23.78 2.51
C GLY A 17 -1.16 -22.55 1.70
N THR A 18 0.01 -22.60 1.05
CA THR A 18 0.51 -21.48 0.21
C THR A 18 -0.32 -21.37 -1.07
N LEU A 19 -0.64 -22.51 -1.69
CA LEU A 19 -1.51 -22.57 -2.86
C LEU A 19 -2.90 -22.01 -2.57
N VAL A 20 -3.54 -22.48 -1.49
CA VAL A 20 -4.85 -22.02 -1.05
C VAL A 20 -4.82 -20.53 -0.72
N GLY A 21 -3.79 -20.05 -0.03
CA GLY A 21 -3.62 -18.64 0.31
C GLY A 21 -3.59 -17.74 -0.93
N ILE A 22 -2.79 -18.10 -1.94
CA ILE A 22 -2.65 -17.31 -3.17
C ILE A 22 -3.94 -17.28 -3.98
N TRP A 23 -4.61 -18.43 -4.16
CA TRP A 23 -5.90 -18.49 -4.84
C TRP A 23 -6.97 -17.68 -4.12
N THR A 24 -7.02 -17.78 -2.79
CA THR A 24 -7.95 -16.98 -1.98
C THR A 24 -7.66 -15.49 -2.14
N GLY A 25 -6.39 -15.08 -2.12
CA GLY A 25 -5.96 -13.71 -2.35
C GLY A 25 -6.38 -13.19 -3.73
N LEU A 26 -6.21 -14.00 -4.78
CA LEU A 26 -6.62 -13.66 -6.14
C LEU A 26 -8.14 -13.52 -6.27
N CYS A 27 -8.90 -14.51 -5.80
CA CYS A 27 -10.37 -14.46 -5.84
C CYS A 27 -10.91 -13.26 -5.06
N PHE A 28 -10.40 -13.03 -3.84
CA PHE A 28 -10.77 -11.88 -3.03
C PHE A 28 -10.44 -10.55 -3.73
N SER A 29 -9.29 -10.50 -4.42
CA SER A 29 -8.86 -9.33 -5.18
C SER A 29 -9.83 -8.99 -6.30
N VAL A 30 -10.21 -9.99 -7.10
CA VAL A 30 -11.14 -9.82 -8.23
C VAL A 30 -12.51 -9.36 -7.74
N ILE A 31 -13.07 -10.03 -6.73
CA ILE A 31 -14.38 -9.69 -6.16
C ILE A 31 -14.36 -8.26 -5.58
N SER A 32 -13.35 -7.96 -4.77
CA SER A 32 -13.20 -6.64 -4.15
C SER A 32 -13.06 -5.53 -5.18
N CYS A 33 -12.28 -5.75 -6.24
CA CYS A 33 -12.15 -4.78 -7.31
C CYS A 33 -13.46 -4.57 -8.07
N GLY A 34 -14.23 -5.63 -8.31
CA GLY A 34 -15.56 -5.54 -8.90
C GLY A 34 -16.50 -4.65 -8.10
N VAL A 35 -16.51 -4.80 -6.77
CA VAL A 35 -17.30 -3.94 -5.87
C VAL A 35 -16.84 -2.47 -5.92
N VAL A 36 -15.53 -2.23 -5.92
CA VAL A 36 -14.96 -0.87 -6.03
C VAL A 36 -15.31 -0.24 -7.37
N GLY A 37 -15.15 -0.99 -8.47
CA GLY A 37 -15.48 -0.54 -9.83
C GLY A 37 -16.96 -0.22 -10.00
N TRP A 38 -17.83 -1.11 -9.51
CA TRP A 38 -19.28 -0.87 -9.50
C TRP A 38 -19.64 0.44 -8.79
N LYS A 39 -19.08 0.68 -7.60
CA LYS A 39 -19.31 1.93 -6.85
C LYS A 39 -18.69 3.16 -7.52
N ALA A 40 -17.57 3.01 -8.23
CA ALA A 40 -16.96 4.10 -8.99
C ALA A 40 -17.83 4.49 -10.21
N CYS A 41 -18.57 3.54 -10.79
CA CYS A 41 -19.52 3.79 -11.87
C CYS A 41 -20.81 4.46 -11.36
N ILE A 42 -21.32 4.08 -10.17
CA ILE A 42 -22.58 4.64 -9.63
C ILE A 42 -22.39 6.08 -9.12
N ASP A 43 -21.43 6.33 -8.22
CA ASP A 43 -21.08 7.72 -7.87
C ASP A 43 -19.65 8.00 -8.27
N TYR A 44 -19.51 8.70 -9.39
CA TYR A 44 -18.24 9.12 -9.92
C TYR A 44 -17.55 10.11 -8.96
N SER A 45 -16.31 9.79 -8.61
CA SER A 45 -15.38 10.69 -7.92
C SER A 45 -13.97 10.35 -8.39
N PRO A 46 -13.11 11.34 -8.67
CA PRO A 46 -11.73 11.11 -9.07
C PRO A 46 -10.99 10.18 -8.11
N LEU A 47 -11.24 10.30 -6.79
CA LEU A 47 -10.63 9.42 -5.78
C LEU A 47 -11.09 7.96 -5.89
N ARG A 48 -12.35 7.72 -6.25
CA ARG A 48 -12.88 6.35 -6.43
C ARG A 48 -12.31 5.71 -7.69
N VAL A 49 -12.22 6.47 -8.77
CA VAL A 49 -11.59 6.01 -10.02
C VAL A 49 -10.11 5.72 -9.79
N SER A 50 -9.38 6.63 -9.15
CA SER A 50 -7.98 6.39 -8.79
C SER A 50 -7.81 5.16 -7.90
N SER A 51 -8.70 4.96 -6.92
CA SER A 51 -8.67 3.77 -6.06
C SER A 51 -8.97 2.48 -6.83
N PHE A 52 -9.87 2.53 -7.81
CA PHE A 52 -10.17 1.41 -8.70
C PHE A 52 -8.96 1.06 -9.59
N VAL A 53 -8.36 2.06 -10.25
CA VAL A 53 -7.19 1.87 -11.12
C VAL A 53 -5.99 1.35 -10.33
N VAL A 54 -5.70 1.94 -9.16
CA VAL A 54 -4.63 1.45 -8.28
C VAL A 54 -4.97 0.06 -7.75
N GLY A 55 -6.22 -0.25 -7.44
CA GLY A 55 -6.65 -1.61 -7.04
C GLY A 55 -6.42 -2.65 -8.14
N LEU A 56 -6.73 -2.32 -9.40
CA LEU A 56 -6.45 -3.18 -10.55
C LEU A 56 -4.96 -3.47 -10.67
N VAL A 57 -4.12 -2.43 -10.66
CA VAL A 57 -2.68 -2.58 -10.88
C VAL A 57 -1.99 -3.18 -9.67
N SER A 58 -2.13 -2.57 -8.49
CA SER A 58 -1.34 -2.90 -7.30
C SER A 58 -1.82 -4.13 -6.54
N CYS A 59 -3.07 -4.56 -6.76
CA CYS A 59 -3.65 -5.67 -6.02
C CYS A 59 -4.03 -6.84 -6.93
N ILE A 60 -4.89 -6.68 -7.95
CA ILE A 60 -5.15 -7.77 -8.92
C ILE A 60 -3.87 -8.14 -9.66
N GLY A 61 -3.19 -7.15 -10.25
CA GLY A 61 -1.99 -7.43 -11.01
C GLY A 61 -0.89 -8.07 -10.17
N LEU A 62 -0.72 -7.64 -8.90
CA LEU A 62 0.24 -8.27 -8.00
C LEU A 62 -0.21 -9.68 -7.59
N SER A 63 -1.51 -9.94 -7.39
CA SER A 63 -2.05 -11.29 -7.15
C SER A 63 -1.79 -12.23 -8.33
N VAL A 64 -2.01 -11.77 -9.57
CA VAL A 64 -1.75 -12.56 -10.78
C VAL A 64 -0.26 -12.85 -10.91
N VAL A 65 0.58 -11.84 -10.71
CA VAL A 65 2.04 -12.00 -10.75
C VAL A 65 2.54 -12.95 -9.64
N ASN A 66 1.93 -12.91 -8.45
CA ASN A 66 2.22 -13.82 -7.34
C ASN A 66 1.78 -15.26 -7.65
N TYR A 67 0.64 -15.44 -8.31
CA TYR A 67 0.19 -16.74 -8.81
C TYR A 67 1.12 -17.30 -9.90
N LEU A 68 1.46 -16.50 -10.92
CA LEU A 68 2.38 -16.92 -11.97
C LEU A 68 3.79 -17.22 -11.44
N ARG A 69 4.15 -16.63 -10.29
CA ARG A 69 5.38 -16.97 -9.56
C ARG A 69 5.28 -18.30 -8.80
N LEU A 70 4.12 -18.91 -8.59
CA LEU A 70 4.07 -20.31 -8.11
C LEU A 70 4.69 -21.26 -9.14
N ASP A 71 4.24 -21.13 -10.38
CA ASP A 71 4.61 -22.01 -11.49
C ASP A 71 5.93 -21.60 -12.17
N SER A 72 6.65 -20.62 -11.60
CA SER A 72 7.93 -20.09 -12.11
C SER A 72 7.86 -19.46 -13.51
N TYR A 73 6.69 -19.02 -13.96
CA TYR A 73 6.53 -18.35 -15.26
C TYR A 73 7.12 -16.93 -15.28
N ILE A 74 7.32 -16.30 -14.12
CA ILE A 74 7.85 -14.94 -13.99
C ILE A 74 9.22 -14.95 -13.31
N PRO A 75 10.26 -14.32 -13.91
CA PRO A 75 11.55 -14.11 -13.28
C PRO A 75 11.46 -13.26 -12.01
N GLU A 76 12.35 -13.51 -11.05
CA GLU A 76 12.41 -12.78 -9.77
C GLU A 76 12.60 -11.27 -9.94
N THR A 77 13.40 -10.86 -10.93
CA THR A 77 13.62 -9.45 -11.29
C THR A 77 12.32 -8.74 -11.69
N VAL A 78 11.53 -9.36 -12.56
CA VAL A 78 10.24 -8.83 -13.01
C VAL A 78 9.24 -8.77 -11.87
N PHE A 79 9.20 -9.80 -11.02
CA PHE A 79 8.37 -9.81 -9.82
C PHE A 79 8.74 -8.66 -8.87
N HIS A 80 10.04 -8.45 -8.64
CA HIS A 80 10.53 -7.39 -7.78
C HIS A 80 10.14 -6.01 -8.29
N VAL A 81 10.31 -5.73 -9.60
CA VAL A 81 9.84 -4.49 -10.24
C VAL A 81 8.35 -4.27 -9.94
N TYR A 82 7.54 -5.30 -10.17
CA TYR A 82 6.09 -5.20 -9.99
C TYR A 82 5.73 -4.92 -8.53
N LYS A 83 6.42 -5.55 -7.58
CA LYS A 83 6.25 -5.34 -6.14
C LYS A 83 6.57 -3.91 -5.72
N VAL A 84 7.70 -3.36 -6.18
CA VAL A 84 8.13 -1.98 -5.90
C VAL A 84 7.14 -0.96 -6.46
N VAL A 85 6.78 -1.09 -7.75
CA VAL A 85 5.83 -0.18 -8.41
C VAL A 85 4.45 -0.24 -7.75
N SER A 86 3.96 -1.44 -7.45
CA SER A 86 2.68 -1.63 -6.77
C SER A 86 2.66 -1.02 -5.38
N MET A 87 3.76 -1.16 -4.62
CA MET A 87 3.90 -0.53 -3.30
C MET A 87 3.85 0.99 -3.41
N LEU A 88 4.58 1.58 -4.36
CA LEU A 88 4.59 3.02 -4.57
C LEU A 88 3.21 3.57 -4.91
N LEU A 89 2.53 2.97 -5.89
CA LEU A 89 1.19 3.38 -6.29
C LEU A 89 0.22 3.32 -5.12
N PHE A 90 0.25 2.22 -4.37
CA PHE A 90 -0.62 2.03 -3.23
C PHE A 90 -0.35 3.04 -2.09
N ASN A 91 0.91 3.21 -1.70
CA ASN A 91 1.29 4.13 -0.63
C ASN A 91 0.95 5.58 -0.99
N ASN A 92 1.23 6.01 -2.22
CA ASN A 92 0.86 7.35 -2.69
C ASN A 92 -0.67 7.55 -2.66
N LEU A 93 -1.46 6.56 -3.09
CA LEU A 93 -2.92 6.63 -3.01
C LEU A 93 -3.40 6.82 -1.56
N ILE A 94 -2.92 5.99 -0.62
CA ILE A 94 -3.34 6.08 0.78
C ILE A 94 -2.99 7.44 1.38
N MET A 95 -1.80 7.97 1.07
CA MET A 95 -1.41 9.31 1.54
C MET A 95 -2.32 10.40 0.96
N VAL A 96 -2.63 10.36 -0.33
CA VAL A 96 -3.56 11.30 -0.98
C VAL A 96 -4.94 11.24 -0.34
N VAL A 97 -5.49 10.04 -0.12
CA VAL A 97 -6.81 9.91 0.49
C VAL A 97 -6.78 10.40 1.95
N THR A 98 -5.71 10.11 2.69
CA THR A 98 -5.57 10.55 4.08
C THR A 98 -5.50 12.07 4.18
N PHE A 99 -4.75 12.74 3.29
CA PHE A 99 -4.74 14.20 3.22
C PHE A 99 -6.10 14.78 2.80
N TRP A 100 -6.81 14.12 1.89
CA TRP A 100 -8.14 14.55 1.48
C TRP A 100 -9.17 14.46 2.61
N VAL A 101 -9.14 13.37 3.38
CA VAL A 101 -9.97 13.23 4.59
C VAL A 101 -9.56 14.26 5.65
N ALA A 102 -8.26 14.45 5.86
CA ALA A 102 -7.75 15.46 6.78
C ALA A 102 -8.29 16.86 6.42
N ALA A 103 -8.21 17.26 5.15
CA ALA A 103 -8.69 18.56 4.69
C ALA A 103 -10.16 18.83 5.06
N ARG A 104 -11.02 17.80 4.97
CA ARG A 104 -12.44 17.89 5.38
C ARG A 104 -12.63 18.01 6.89
N LEU A 105 -11.69 17.52 7.70
CA LEU A 105 -11.74 17.66 9.16
C LEU A 105 -11.27 19.04 9.65
N TYR A 106 -10.63 19.84 8.80
CA TYR A 106 -10.14 21.19 9.14
C TYR A 106 -11.15 22.32 8.83
N GLU A 107 -12.34 22.03 8.31
CA GLU A 107 -13.37 23.04 8.02
C GLU A 107 -13.87 23.75 9.29
N PRO A 108 -14.18 25.07 9.25
CA PRO A 108 -14.25 25.95 8.07
C PRO A 108 -12.97 26.79 7.91
N GLY A 109 -12.07 26.40 7.02
CA GLY A 109 -10.86 27.17 6.72
C GLY A 109 -9.88 26.46 5.80
N PRO A 110 -8.91 27.19 5.20
CA PRO A 110 -7.87 26.56 4.40
C PRO A 110 -7.03 25.62 5.28
N MET A 111 -6.82 24.41 4.76
CA MET A 111 -6.00 23.38 5.40
C MET A 111 -4.65 23.94 5.87
N PRO A 112 -4.32 23.87 7.16
CA PRO A 112 -3.12 24.51 7.69
C PRO A 112 -1.86 23.79 7.20
N LYS A 113 -1.03 24.51 6.44
CA LYS A 113 0.29 24.05 5.96
C LYS A 113 1.35 24.14 7.06
N ASN A 114 1.12 23.45 8.18
CA ASN A 114 2.01 23.43 9.33
C ASN A 114 3.33 22.68 9.03
N ARG A 115 4.26 22.68 9.99
CA ARG A 115 5.55 21.96 9.85
C ARG A 115 5.35 20.46 9.61
N LEU A 116 4.32 19.87 10.22
CA LEU A 116 3.99 18.45 10.10
C LEU A 116 3.53 18.10 8.68
N TYR A 117 2.69 18.92 8.05
CA TYR A 117 2.30 18.80 6.64
C TYR A 117 3.52 18.82 5.71
N LYS A 118 4.41 19.81 5.89
CA LYS A 118 5.64 19.92 5.08
C LYS A 118 6.55 18.70 5.27
N PHE A 119 6.74 18.27 6.52
CA PHE A 119 7.52 17.09 6.86
C PHE A 119 6.95 15.83 6.22
N SER A 120 5.63 15.62 6.32
CA SER A 120 4.94 14.49 5.69
C SER A 120 5.18 14.45 4.17
N ILE A 121 4.96 15.57 3.48
CA ILE A 121 5.18 15.67 2.02
C ILE A 121 6.65 15.40 1.67
N SER A 122 7.61 15.96 2.40
CA SER A 122 9.04 15.69 2.19
C SER A 122 9.36 14.20 2.33
N MET A 123 8.77 13.51 3.32
CA MET A 123 8.96 12.08 3.49
C MET A 123 8.30 11.25 2.37
N VAL A 124 7.15 11.67 1.84
CA VAL A 124 6.55 11.04 0.66
C VAL A 124 7.49 11.15 -0.54
N VAL A 125 8.05 12.34 -0.79
CA VAL A 125 9.00 12.56 -1.87
C VAL A 125 10.24 11.69 -1.69
N LEU A 126 10.80 11.65 -0.49
CA LEU A 126 11.95 10.80 -0.17
C LEU A 126 11.66 9.30 -0.40
N MET A 127 10.50 8.81 0.04
CA MET A 127 10.05 7.43 -0.21
C MET A 127 10.05 7.12 -1.73
N ASN A 128 9.48 8.02 -2.53
CA ASN A 128 9.42 7.85 -3.98
C ASN A 128 10.82 7.85 -4.62
N ILE A 129 11.71 8.73 -4.17
CA ILE A 129 13.11 8.77 -4.63
C ILE A 129 13.83 7.47 -4.28
N MET A 130 13.71 6.97 -3.05
CA MET A 130 14.39 5.75 -2.63
C MET A 130 13.88 4.51 -3.37
N ALA A 131 12.57 4.42 -3.60
CA ALA A 131 12.01 3.32 -4.40
C ALA A 131 12.38 3.43 -5.89
N GLY A 132 12.47 4.64 -6.44
CA GLY A 132 13.01 4.87 -7.78
C GLY A 132 14.48 4.46 -7.88
N ALA A 133 15.29 4.83 -6.88
CA ALA A 133 16.68 4.40 -6.75
C ALA A 133 16.79 2.88 -6.65
N SER A 134 15.91 2.22 -5.89
CA SER A 134 15.84 0.75 -5.82
C SER A 134 15.68 0.11 -7.20
N LEU A 135 14.81 0.66 -8.05
CA LEU A 135 14.64 0.18 -9.42
C LEU A 135 15.90 0.41 -10.28
N ILE A 136 16.51 1.60 -10.19
CA ILE A 136 17.72 1.94 -10.96
C ILE A 136 18.89 1.03 -10.56
N PHE A 137 19.18 0.93 -9.27
CA PHE A 137 20.29 0.12 -8.76
C PHE A 137 20.02 -1.37 -8.93
N GLY A 138 18.84 -1.85 -8.53
CA GLY A 138 18.51 -3.27 -8.57
C GLY A 138 18.33 -3.83 -9.98
N GLN A 139 17.75 -3.05 -10.90
CA GLN A 139 17.36 -3.54 -12.23
C GLN A 139 18.18 -2.92 -13.35
N GLY A 140 18.43 -1.60 -13.29
CA GLY A 140 19.22 -0.90 -14.29
C GLY A 140 20.72 -1.25 -14.22
N LEU A 141 21.27 -1.28 -13.00
CA LEU A 141 22.69 -1.55 -12.75
C LEU A 141 22.97 -2.98 -12.27
N GLN A 142 21.93 -3.81 -12.11
CA GLN A 142 22.02 -5.20 -11.64
C GLN A 142 22.68 -5.37 -10.26
N LEU A 143 22.62 -4.33 -9.42
CA LEU A 143 23.08 -4.34 -8.03
C LEU A 143 21.92 -4.73 -7.11
N THR A 144 21.53 -6.00 -7.14
CA THR A 144 20.32 -6.52 -6.46
C THR A 144 20.29 -6.23 -4.95
N ASN A 145 21.40 -6.44 -4.25
CA ASN A 145 21.50 -6.16 -2.81
C ASN A 145 21.24 -4.68 -2.49
N VAL A 146 21.88 -3.78 -3.23
CA VAL A 146 21.70 -2.33 -3.06
C VAL A 146 20.26 -1.92 -3.41
N GLY A 147 19.69 -2.51 -4.46
CA GLY A 147 18.28 -2.32 -4.82
C GLY A 147 17.32 -2.73 -3.70
N THR A 148 17.55 -3.88 -3.07
CA THR A 148 16.76 -4.39 -1.95
C THR A 148 16.90 -3.53 -0.69
N ASP A 149 18.10 -3.06 -0.38
CA ASP A 149 18.34 -2.14 0.75
C ASP A 149 17.60 -0.82 0.54
N MET A 150 17.64 -0.26 -0.67
CA MET A 150 16.91 0.97 -1.02
C MET A 150 15.39 0.79 -0.95
N TYR A 151 14.88 -0.38 -1.38
CA TYR A 151 13.46 -0.72 -1.24
C TYR A 151 13.04 -0.78 0.23
N THR A 152 13.86 -1.44 1.05
CA THR A 152 13.63 -1.57 2.49
C THR A 152 13.66 -0.19 3.17
N GLY A 153 14.62 0.65 2.81
CA GLY A 153 14.67 2.04 3.26
C GLY A 153 13.45 2.84 2.84
N ALA A 154 12.98 2.70 1.60
CA ALA A 154 11.75 3.33 1.12
C ALA A 154 10.53 2.89 1.95
N ALA A 155 10.46 1.61 2.32
CA ALA A 155 9.41 1.09 3.20
C ALA A 155 9.44 1.77 4.58
N VAL A 156 10.61 1.92 5.20
CA VAL A 156 10.77 2.60 6.49
C VAL A 156 10.39 4.08 6.40
N VAL A 157 10.79 4.76 5.34
CA VAL A 157 10.40 6.16 5.10
C VAL A 157 8.88 6.27 4.89
N ALA A 158 8.27 5.33 4.18
CA ALA A 158 6.82 5.25 4.03
C ALA A 158 6.10 5.15 5.38
N LEU A 159 6.65 4.36 6.32
CA LEU A 159 6.13 4.24 7.67
C LEU A 159 6.17 5.57 8.41
N THR A 160 7.32 6.25 8.37
CA THR A 160 7.48 7.55 9.02
C THR A 160 6.58 8.61 8.41
N ALA A 161 6.45 8.62 7.07
CA ALA A 161 5.53 9.49 6.34
C ALA A 161 4.08 9.23 6.78
N GLY A 162 3.66 7.97 6.78
CA GLY A 162 2.32 7.56 7.18
C GLY A 162 1.98 8.01 8.59
N THR A 163 2.86 7.74 9.57
CA THR A 163 2.67 8.19 10.95
C THR A 163 2.51 9.70 11.05
N ALA A 164 3.37 10.47 10.40
CA ALA A 164 3.28 11.94 10.42
C ALA A 164 1.96 12.43 9.80
N ILE A 165 1.51 11.82 8.70
CA ILE A 165 0.25 12.15 8.03
C ILE A 165 -0.94 11.81 8.93
N PHE A 166 -0.93 10.67 9.62
CA PHE A 166 -1.99 10.32 10.57
C PHE A 166 -2.07 11.31 11.72
N VAL A 167 -0.93 11.61 12.36
CA VAL A 167 -0.88 12.62 13.43
C VAL A 167 -1.41 13.97 12.93
N TYR A 168 -1.05 14.34 11.70
CA TYR A 168 -1.56 15.54 11.06
C TYR A 168 -3.08 15.50 10.82
N ALA A 169 -3.61 14.37 10.37
CA ALA A 169 -5.03 14.19 10.07
C ALA A 169 -5.91 14.19 11.34
N PHE A 170 -5.38 13.70 12.47
CA PHE A 170 -6.08 13.69 13.76
C PHE A 170 -5.94 14.99 14.56
N TYR A 171 -5.02 15.88 14.20
CA TYR A 171 -4.84 17.16 14.88
C TYR A 171 -6.12 17.99 15.12
N PRO A 172 -7.05 18.18 14.15
CA PRO A 172 -8.28 18.93 14.39
C PRO A 172 -9.18 18.23 15.43
N VAL A 173 -9.17 16.91 15.48
CA VAL A 173 -9.94 16.10 16.43
C VAL A 173 -9.47 16.33 17.86
N PHE A 174 -8.15 16.42 18.07
CA PHE A 174 -7.58 16.73 19.39
C PHE A 174 -7.84 18.18 19.80
N ARG A 175 -7.91 19.11 18.85
CA ARG A 175 -8.11 20.54 19.12
C ARG A 175 -9.57 20.90 19.46
N LEU A 176 -10.53 20.15 18.93
CA LEU A 176 -11.98 20.34 19.20
C LEU A 176 -12.38 20.02 20.64
N LYS A 177 -11.53 19.38 21.45
CA LYS A 177 -11.76 19.12 22.88
C LYS A 177 -11.90 20.38 23.75
N GLY A 178 -11.79 21.60 23.18
CA GLY A 178 -11.88 22.86 23.92
C GLY A 178 -12.77 23.94 23.31
N MET A 179 -13.45 23.70 22.18
CA MET A 179 -14.36 24.68 21.56
C MET A 179 -15.79 24.13 21.60
N ASN A 180 -16.72 24.90 22.17
CA ASN A 180 -18.16 24.58 22.32
C ASN A 180 -18.92 24.49 20.97
N GLU A 181 -18.22 24.22 19.87
CA GLU A 181 -18.80 24.04 18.55
C GLU A 181 -19.29 22.61 18.41
N LYS A 182 -20.56 22.43 18.05
CA LYS A 182 -21.14 21.11 17.81
C LYS A 182 -20.29 20.39 16.76
N PRO A 183 -19.80 19.16 17.03
CA PRO A 183 -19.03 18.43 16.04
C PRO A 183 -19.91 18.23 14.80
N SER A 184 -19.41 18.66 13.64
CA SER A 184 -20.04 18.34 12.36
C SER A 184 -20.22 16.82 12.24
N SER A 185 -21.33 16.37 11.64
CA SER A 185 -21.59 14.95 11.38
C SER A 185 -20.47 14.28 10.56
N ALA A 186 -19.65 15.08 9.88
CA ALA A 186 -18.46 14.66 9.17
C ALA A 186 -17.31 14.16 10.08
N MET A 187 -17.24 14.62 11.33
CA MET A 187 -16.11 14.35 12.22
C MET A 187 -16.02 12.89 12.71
N PRO A 188 -17.11 12.26 13.22
CA PRO A 188 -17.07 10.85 13.62
C PRO A 188 -16.75 9.90 12.46
N ILE A 189 -17.29 10.17 11.27
CA ILE A 189 -17.06 9.38 10.06
C ILE A 189 -15.59 9.49 9.63
N GLY A 190 -15.02 10.69 9.64
CA GLY A 190 -13.60 10.90 9.32
C GLY A 190 -12.65 10.26 10.34
N VAL A 191 -12.98 10.31 11.64
CA VAL A 191 -12.23 9.62 12.71
C VAL A 191 -12.28 8.10 12.54
N TRP A 192 -13.46 7.53 12.26
CA TRP A 192 -13.62 6.10 12.04
C TRP A 192 -12.81 5.63 10.83
N TYR A 193 -12.86 6.41 9.72
CA TYR A 193 -12.04 6.17 8.54
C TYR A 193 -10.55 6.15 8.88
N LEU A 194 -10.04 7.23 9.50
CA LEU A 194 -8.61 7.37 9.78
C LEU A 194 -8.11 6.28 10.73
N THR A 195 -8.94 5.87 11.68
CA THR A 195 -8.64 4.77 12.60
C THR A 195 -8.54 3.43 11.86
N GLY A 196 -9.48 3.16 10.94
CA GLY A 196 -9.44 1.96 10.10
C GLY A 196 -8.17 1.86 9.25
N VAL A 197 -7.82 2.96 8.56
CA VAL A 197 -6.58 3.01 7.76
C VAL A 197 -5.34 2.88 8.64
N ALA A 198 -5.32 3.51 9.82
CA ALA A 198 -4.20 3.39 10.76
C ALA A 198 -4.01 1.95 11.27
N ILE A 199 -5.09 1.24 11.63
CA ILE A 199 -5.02 -0.16 12.06
C ILE A 199 -4.43 -1.03 10.95
N LEU A 200 -4.92 -0.89 9.73
CA LEU A 200 -4.43 -1.68 8.59
C LEU A 200 -3.00 -1.32 8.19
N PHE A 201 -2.60 -0.06 8.36
CA PHE A 201 -1.22 0.38 8.21
C PHE A 201 -0.30 -0.28 9.23
N ILE A 202 -0.71 -0.34 10.50
CA ILE A 202 0.01 -1.04 11.57
C ILE A 202 0.08 -2.55 11.29
N LEU A 203 -1.02 -3.17 10.86
CA LEU A 203 -1.01 -4.59 10.46
C LEU A 203 -0.06 -4.85 9.29
N GLY A 204 0.11 -3.86 8.40
CA GLY A 204 1.11 -3.88 7.32
C GLY A 204 2.57 -3.87 7.79
N LEU A 205 2.85 -3.54 9.06
CA LEU A 205 4.20 -3.64 9.63
C LEU A 205 4.65 -5.09 9.79
N ILE A 206 3.72 -5.99 10.11
CA ILE A 206 4.01 -7.40 10.36
C ILE A 206 4.68 -8.06 9.14
N PRO A 207 4.09 -8.03 7.92
CA PRO A 207 4.73 -8.66 6.78
C PRO A 207 6.04 -7.97 6.36
N ASN A 208 6.17 -6.67 6.56
CA ASN A 208 7.42 -5.95 6.31
C ASN A 208 8.52 -6.34 7.30
N GLY A 209 8.19 -6.51 8.59
CA GLY A 209 9.13 -6.95 9.62
C GLY A 209 9.61 -8.38 9.37
N ILE A 210 8.71 -9.29 8.98
CA ILE A 210 9.09 -10.67 8.59
C ILE A 210 10.00 -10.64 7.35
N ALA A 211 9.69 -9.80 6.35
CA ALA A 211 10.51 -9.63 5.16
C ALA A 211 11.93 -9.10 5.46
N MET A 212 12.12 -8.33 6.54
CA MET A 212 13.44 -7.85 6.97
C MET A 212 14.22 -8.93 7.75
N ALA A 213 13.54 -9.83 8.45
CA ALA A 213 14.16 -10.88 9.25
C ALA A 213 14.61 -12.09 8.40
N TYR A 214 13.97 -12.33 7.26
CA TYR A 214 14.25 -13.48 6.40
C TYR A 214 14.77 -13.04 5.02
N PRO A 215 15.88 -13.61 4.53
CA PRO A 215 16.31 -13.43 3.15
C PRO A 215 15.28 -14.09 2.21
N LEU A 216 14.44 -13.27 1.58
CA LEU A 216 13.30 -13.71 0.79
C LEU A 216 13.68 -14.52 -0.45
N GLU A 217 14.87 -14.26 -1.01
CA GLU A 217 15.42 -14.96 -2.18
C GLU A 217 15.64 -16.46 -1.91
N THR A 218 15.93 -16.83 -0.65
CA THR A 218 16.10 -18.24 -0.24
C THR A 218 14.83 -18.86 0.34
N HIS A 219 13.83 -18.05 0.67
CA HIS A 219 12.57 -18.48 1.30
C HIS A 219 11.34 -18.12 0.46
N ARG A 220 11.30 -18.62 -0.78
CA ARG A 220 10.25 -18.32 -1.77
C ARG A 220 8.83 -18.51 -1.25
N ALA A 221 8.55 -19.58 -0.50
CA ALA A 221 7.21 -19.81 0.06
C ALA A 221 6.81 -18.74 1.10
N ILE A 222 7.76 -18.25 1.89
CA ILE A 222 7.53 -17.15 2.83
C ILE A 222 7.23 -15.87 2.04
N GLU A 223 8.00 -15.57 1.00
CA GLU A 223 7.76 -14.37 0.18
C GLU A 223 6.38 -14.38 -0.49
N LEU A 224 5.96 -15.52 -1.04
CA LEU A 224 4.65 -15.66 -1.68
C LEU A 224 3.50 -15.42 -0.67
N ASN A 225 3.61 -15.97 0.54
CA ASN A 225 2.62 -15.80 1.60
C ASN A 225 2.59 -14.36 2.15
N LEU A 226 3.75 -13.73 2.35
CA LEU A 226 3.85 -12.33 2.75
C LEU A 226 3.26 -11.39 1.71
N THR A 227 3.48 -11.69 0.42
CA THR A 227 2.90 -10.92 -0.68
C THR A 227 1.37 -11.03 -0.67
N THR A 228 0.82 -12.25 -0.51
CA THR A 228 -0.63 -12.47 -0.37
C THR A 228 -1.22 -11.69 0.82
N ALA A 229 -0.57 -11.75 1.99
CA ALA A 229 -1.02 -10.99 3.16
C ALA A 229 -0.99 -9.47 2.90
N THR A 230 0.05 -8.98 2.23
CA THR A 230 0.17 -7.57 1.86
C THR A 230 -0.93 -7.16 0.89
N ILE A 231 -1.23 -7.97 -0.14
CA ILE A 231 -2.31 -7.70 -1.08
C ILE A 231 -3.66 -7.62 -0.35
N PHE A 232 -3.93 -8.55 0.57
CA PHE A 232 -5.15 -8.56 1.36
C PHE A 232 -5.31 -7.26 2.17
N LEU A 233 -4.27 -6.88 2.92
CA LEU A 233 -4.26 -5.63 3.71
C LEU A 233 -4.44 -4.39 2.83
N ARG A 234 -3.82 -4.38 1.63
CA ARG A 234 -3.99 -3.30 0.64
C ARG A 234 -5.43 -3.22 0.15
N TYR A 235 -6.07 -4.35 -0.13
CA TYR A 235 -7.46 -4.36 -0.56
C TYR A 235 -8.40 -3.82 0.51
N CYS A 236 -8.25 -4.28 1.76
CA CYS A 236 -9.01 -3.73 2.87
C CYS A 236 -8.88 -2.21 2.91
N ASN A 237 -7.65 -1.69 2.85
CA ASN A 237 -7.37 -0.25 2.85
C ASN A 237 -7.92 0.52 1.62
N SER A 238 -7.90 -0.09 0.43
CA SER A 238 -8.40 0.54 -0.81
C SER A 238 -9.92 0.67 -0.88
N GLN A 239 -10.66 -0.02 0.00
CA GLN A 239 -12.12 0.08 0.09
C GLN A 239 -12.58 1.29 0.89
N TYR A 240 -11.75 1.85 1.76
CA TYR A 240 -12.14 2.97 2.62
C TYR A 240 -12.46 4.28 1.87
N PRO A 241 -11.78 4.66 0.76
CA PRO A 241 -12.14 5.84 -0.04
C PRO A 241 -13.61 5.84 -0.49
N LEU A 242 -14.23 4.66 -0.60
CA LEU A 242 -15.66 4.51 -0.91
C LEU A 242 -16.56 4.97 0.24
N LEU A 243 -16.09 4.84 1.50
CA LEU A 243 -16.79 5.25 2.71
C LEU A 243 -16.52 6.72 3.05
N ALA A 244 -15.33 7.24 2.76
CA ALA A 244 -14.94 8.62 3.03
C ALA A 244 -15.78 9.68 2.28
N ILE A 245 -16.39 9.30 1.14
CA ILE A 245 -17.21 10.21 0.33
C ILE A 245 -18.66 10.29 0.83
N ALA A 246 -19.06 9.44 1.78
CA ALA A 246 -20.34 9.57 2.49
C ALA A 246 -20.37 10.74 3.48
N LEU A 247 -19.24 11.44 3.67
CA LEU A 247 -19.20 12.72 4.37
C LEU A 247 -20.07 13.75 3.60
N PRO A 248 -21.08 14.36 4.24
CA PRO A 248 -22.00 15.27 3.58
C PRO A 248 -21.24 16.40 2.87
N ARG A 249 -21.64 16.69 1.63
CA ARG A 249 -21.22 17.91 0.92
C ARG A 249 -22.06 19.04 1.51
N HIS A 250 -21.47 19.90 2.32
CA HIS A 250 -22.09 21.16 2.71
C HIS A 250 -21.68 22.26 1.73
#